data_AF-A0A839PT61-F1
#
_entry.id   AF-A0A839PT61-F1
#
_cell.length_a   1.000
_cell.length_b   1.000
_cell.length_c   1.000
_cell.angle_alpha   90.00
_cell.angle_beta   90.00
_cell.angle_gamma   90.00
#
_symmetry.space_group_name_H-M   'P 1'
#
loop_
_entity.id
_entity.type
_entity.pdbx_description
1 polymer ?
#
loop_
_entity_poly.entity_id
_entity_poly.type
_entity_poly.pdbx_seq_one_letter_code
_entity_poly.pdbx_strand_id
1 'polypeptide(L)'
;MLYLTEFHSVWLLLALLLGGIIGWLSFLQEKPGWSRAGWLSIGIPAFLIGLAVAAFKLLPGEAGYWLDLGLLFFGAYIIGCLFGSLLHGLFAGHAEPVAAVGTAAAGAAAAAAIPARQAVQRVAPVPTGVSHPGKQPPALASKDPADKDDLKLIKGIGPRNEAILNGLGIHTFRQIAAWTPEEAEWMGHHMAFPGRIERELWIDQAKVLSAGGETEHSRAVRAGLPASDKPMDHTDIAKLKSGLPQVLDRVEGEDRHEGRRPFGMTKPQGIADDLKLINGIGRQNEARLHGLGIWHFSQIAAWNRDNIDWIGSYLAFPGRIDREKWVDQARVLANGGTTEFAERVKRGEVASSEDDGSKGQNNIVRIKP
;
A
#
# COMPACT_ATOMS: atom_id res chain seq x y z
N MET A 1 2.05 41.60 27.07
CA MET A 1 2.82 40.52 26.42
C MET A 1 4.27 40.47 26.89
N LEU A 2 5.06 41.57 26.82
CA LEU A 2 6.50 41.54 27.16
C LEU A 2 6.84 41.04 28.58
N TYR A 3 6.03 41.37 29.59
CA TYR A 3 6.22 40.83 30.95
C TYR A 3 6.00 39.31 31.04
N LEU A 4 5.10 38.74 30.23
CA LEU A 4 4.85 37.30 30.21
C LEU A 4 6.03 36.53 29.60
N THR A 5 6.70 37.13 28.62
CA THR A 5 7.87 36.52 27.96
C THR A 5 9.08 36.46 28.88
N GLU A 6 9.25 37.43 29.78
CA GLU A 6 10.32 37.39 30.79
C GLU A 6 10.08 36.27 31.82
N PHE A 7 8.87 36.19 32.36
CA PHE A 7 8.53 35.21 33.41
C PHE A 7 8.44 33.76 32.89
N HIS A 8 7.94 33.54 31.67
CA HIS A 8 7.72 32.20 31.10
C HIS A 8 8.76 31.79 30.04
N SER A 9 9.89 32.49 29.97
CA SER A 9 10.94 32.29 28.96
C SER A 9 11.37 30.83 28.80
N VAL A 10 11.60 30.11 29.90
CA VAL A 10 11.97 28.68 29.89
C VAL A 10 10.87 27.82 29.24
N TRP A 11 9.62 28.05 29.58
CA TRP A 11 8.49 27.29 29.04
C TRP A 11 8.24 27.62 27.57
N LEU A 12 8.44 28.88 27.17
CA LEU A 12 8.34 29.30 25.77
C LEU A 12 9.44 28.65 24.90
N LEU A 13 10.66 28.51 25.44
CA LEU A 13 11.72 27.74 24.78
C LEU A 13 11.34 26.27 24.64
N LEU A 14 10.75 25.65 25.67
CA LEU A 14 10.27 24.27 25.58
C LEU A 14 9.16 24.09 24.52
N ALA A 15 8.21 25.02 24.44
CA ALA A 15 7.17 24.99 23.41
C ALA A 15 7.75 25.16 22.00
N LEU A 16 8.73 26.05 21.82
CA LEU A 16 9.44 26.24 20.56
C LEU A 16 10.26 25.00 20.17
N LEU A 17 10.96 24.37 21.11
CA LEU A 17 11.69 23.11 20.89
C LEU A 17 10.74 21.96 20.53
N LEU A 18 9.63 21.83 21.26
CA LEU A 18 8.58 20.84 20.97
C LEU A 18 8.00 21.04 19.57
N GLY A 19 7.71 22.29 19.21
CA GLY A 19 7.31 22.65 17.85
C GLY A 19 8.36 22.25 16.81
N GLY A 20 9.64 22.53 17.07
CA GLY A 20 10.75 22.12 16.20
C GLY A 20 10.81 20.61 15.97
N ILE A 21 10.68 19.82 17.05
CA ILE A 21 10.66 18.36 16.99
C ILE A 21 9.45 17.87 16.19
N ILE A 22 8.25 18.39 16.46
CA ILE A 22 7.03 17.96 15.74
C ILE A 22 7.06 18.40 14.28
N GLY A 23 7.55 19.61 13.98
CA GLY A 23 7.76 20.09 12.61
C GLY A 23 8.74 19.22 11.83
N TRP A 24 9.80 18.75 12.48
CA TRP A 24 10.76 17.79 11.93
C TRP A 24 10.12 16.40 11.73
N LEU A 25 9.42 15.87 12.74
CA LEU A 25 8.80 14.54 12.72
C LEU A 25 7.62 14.45 11.74
N SER A 26 6.92 15.55 11.48
CA SER A 26 5.78 15.59 10.55
C SER A 26 6.18 15.23 9.11
N PHE A 27 7.47 15.37 8.76
CA PHE A 27 8.03 14.93 7.47
C PHE A 27 8.41 13.44 7.43
N LEU A 28 8.51 12.74 8.56
CA LEU A 28 8.77 11.30 8.62
C LEU A 28 7.51 10.45 8.38
N GLN A 29 6.34 11.07 8.33
CA GLN A 29 5.07 10.39 8.09
C GLN A 29 4.53 10.72 6.69
N GLU A 30 5.06 10.05 5.67
CA GLU A 30 4.37 9.96 4.38
C GLU A 30 3.19 8.97 4.48
N LYS A 31 2.07 9.42 5.04
CA LYS A 31 0.77 8.80 4.78
C LYS A 31 -0.19 9.88 4.27
N PRO A 32 -0.59 9.83 2.99
CA PRO A 32 -1.64 10.70 2.48
C PRO A 32 -2.99 10.13 2.96
N GLY A 33 -3.54 10.66 4.05
CA GLY A 33 -4.72 10.06 4.66
C GLY A 33 -5.37 10.82 5.81
N TRP A 34 -5.42 12.15 5.75
CA TRP A 34 -6.44 12.99 6.39
C TRP A 34 -6.35 14.33 5.68
N SER A 35 -7.45 14.82 5.09
CA SER A 35 -7.54 16.08 4.34
C SER A 35 -6.56 17.16 4.84
N ARG A 36 -5.49 17.43 4.07
CA ARG A 36 -4.70 18.64 4.25
C ARG A 36 -5.69 19.81 4.22
N ALA A 37 -5.76 20.59 5.30
CA ALA A 37 -6.59 21.78 5.51
C ALA A 37 -7.95 21.67 6.26
N GLY A 38 -8.34 20.51 6.81
CA GLY A 38 -9.60 20.44 7.60
C GLY A 38 -9.56 21.17 8.95
N TRP A 39 -8.51 20.96 9.74
CA TRP A 39 -8.36 21.61 11.05
C TRP A 39 -7.72 23.00 10.96
N LEU A 40 -6.83 23.22 9.97
CA LEU A 40 -6.16 24.51 9.74
C LEU A 40 -7.13 25.61 9.32
N SER A 41 -8.19 25.27 8.57
CA SER A 41 -9.24 26.21 8.16
C SER A 41 -10.06 26.75 9.35
N ILE A 42 -10.06 26.05 10.48
CA ILE A 42 -10.73 26.46 11.72
C ILE A 42 -9.71 27.06 12.71
N GLY A 43 -8.54 26.45 12.83
CA GLY A 43 -7.50 26.86 13.79
C GLY A 43 -6.86 28.21 13.48
N ILE A 44 -6.58 28.52 12.22
CA ILE A 44 -5.95 29.81 11.83
C ILE A 44 -6.89 30.99 12.11
N PRO A 45 -8.17 30.97 11.68
CA PRO A 45 -9.11 32.03 12.04
C PRO A 45 -9.31 32.16 13.55
N ALA A 46 -9.43 31.06 14.29
CA ALA A 46 -9.59 31.10 15.75
C ALA A 46 -8.40 31.75 16.46
N PHE A 47 -7.17 31.47 16.01
CA PHE A 47 -5.97 32.10 16.55
C PHE A 47 -5.88 33.60 16.23
N LEU A 48 -6.23 34.00 15.00
CA LEU A 48 -6.27 35.42 14.60
C LEU A 48 -7.35 36.20 15.36
N ILE A 49 -8.51 35.59 15.60
CA ILE A 49 -9.57 36.16 16.46
C ILE A 49 -9.04 36.31 17.89
N GLY A 50 -8.36 35.31 18.44
CA GLY A 50 -7.70 35.39 19.74
C GLY A 50 -6.69 36.54 19.83
N LEU A 51 -5.84 36.71 18.81
CA LEU A 51 -4.90 37.84 18.73
C LEU A 51 -5.60 39.19 18.68
N ALA A 52 -6.71 39.31 17.93
CA ALA A 52 -7.50 40.54 17.89
C ALA A 52 -8.12 40.84 19.26
N VAL A 53 -8.71 39.85 19.92
CA VAL A 53 -9.29 39.98 21.27
C VAL A 53 -8.23 40.42 22.30
N ALA A 54 -7.02 39.86 22.21
CA ALA A 54 -5.88 40.24 23.04
C ALA A 54 -5.40 41.68 22.74
N ALA A 55 -5.30 42.06 21.46
CA ALA A 55 -4.82 43.38 21.04
C ALA A 55 -5.77 44.50 21.45
N PHE A 56 -7.08 44.29 21.32
CA PHE A 56 -8.10 45.26 21.71
C PHE A 56 -8.46 45.20 23.21
N LYS A 57 -7.79 44.34 24.00
CA LYS A 57 -8.03 44.14 25.44
C LYS A 57 -9.51 43.93 25.76
N LEU A 58 -10.20 43.16 24.91
CA LEU A 58 -11.64 42.92 25.02
C LEU A 58 -12.01 41.98 26.18
N LEU A 59 -11.02 41.29 26.78
CA LEU A 59 -11.19 40.44 27.95
C LEU A 59 -10.39 41.00 29.14
N PRO A 60 -11.04 41.59 30.16
CA PRO A 60 -10.38 42.04 31.38
C PRO A 60 -10.10 40.89 32.35
N GLY A 61 -9.12 41.09 33.24
CA GLY A 61 -8.83 40.20 34.38
C GLY A 61 -8.07 38.92 34.00
N GLU A 62 -8.30 37.86 34.78
CA GLU A 62 -7.58 36.58 34.64
C GLU A 62 -7.81 35.92 33.27
N ALA A 63 -9.01 36.05 32.71
CA ALA A 63 -9.33 35.47 31.40
C ALA A 63 -8.46 36.04 30.27
N GLY A 64 -8.21 37.36 30.29
CA GLY A 64 -7.31 38.02 29.33
C GLY A 64 -5.86 37.58 29.51
N TYR A 65 -5.43 37.36 30.76
CA TYR A 65 -4.10 36.81 31.06
C TYR A 65 -3.91 35.40 30.49
N TRP A 66 -4.87 34.50 30.72
CA TRP A 66 -4.81 33.12 30.22
C TRP A 66 -4.88 33.05 28.69
N LEU A 67 -5.67 33.92 28.06
CA LEU A 67 -5.69 34.06 26.60
C LEU A 67 -4.33 34.53 26.07
N ASP A 68 -3.78 35.60 26.66
CA ASP A 68 -2.48 36.17 26.27
C ASP A 68 -1.36 35.12 26.41
N LEU A 69 -1.39 34.34 27.49
CA LEU A 69 -0.44 33.25 27.75
C LEU A 69 -0.60 32.10 26.75
N GLY A 70 -1.83 31.66 26.50
CA GLY A 70 -2.12 30.60 25.52
C GLY A 70 -1.69 30.97 24.10
N LEU A 71 -1.92 32.23 23.69
CA LEU A 71 -1.48 32.74 22.39
C LEU A 71 0.06 32.78 22.26
N LEU A 72 0.77 33.13 23.34
CA LEU A 72 2.24 33.12 23.35
C LEU A 72 2.80 31.71 23.18
N PHE A 73 2.27 30.73 23.91
CA PHE A 73 2.70 29.33 23.80
C PHE A 73 2.38 28.74 22.43
N PHE A 74 1.17 28.96 21.92
CA PHE A 74 0.77 28.48 20.61
C PHE A 74 1.59 29.15 19.50
N GLY A 75 1.84 30.45 19.59
CA GLY A 75 2.71 31.18 18.66
C GLY A 75 4.14 30.65 18.64
N ALA A 76 4.75 30.46 19.82
CA ALA A 76 6.10 29.89 19.95
C ALA A 76 6.18 28.47 19.37
N TYR A 77 5.15 27.65 19.60
CA TYR A 77 5.04 26.31 19.03
C TYR A 77 4.96 26.32 17.50
N ILE A 78 4.12 27.17 16.90
CA ILE A 78 4.00 27.30 15.43
C ILE A 78 5.33 27.77 14.80
N ILE A 79 6.00 28.75 15.41
CA ILE A 79 7.33 29.20 14.99
C ILE A 79 8.33 28.03 15.06
N GLY A 80 8.29 27.24 16.13
CA GLY A 80 9.04 25.99 16.26
C GLY A 80 8.78 25.03 15.10
N CYS A 81 7.51 24.74 14.78
CA CYS A 81 7.13 23.85 13.67
C CYS A 81 7.67 24.33 12.32
N LEU A 82 7.55 25.63 12.03
CA LEU A 82 8.07 26.23 10.80
C LEU A 82 9.59 26.14 10.74
N PHE A 83 10.28 26.41 11.85
CA PHE A 83 11.74 26.32 11.91
C PHE A 83 12.23 24.88 11.80
N GLY A 84 11.57 23.91 12.45
CA GLY A 84 11.87 22.49 12.33
C GLY A 84 11.66 21.96 10.91
N SER A 85 10.57 22.38 10.25
CA SER A 85 10.32 22.07 8.84
C SER A 85 11.35 22.73 7.91
N LEU A 86 11.76 23.98 8.18
CA LEU A 86 12.76 24.70 7.39
C LEU A 86 14.16 24.09 7.55
N LEU A 87 14.58 23.77 8.79
CA LEU A 87 15.84 23.08 9.05
C LEU A 87 15.87 21.72 8.39
N HIS A 88 14.77 20.95 8.47
CA HIS A 88 14.68 19.68 7.75
C HIS A 88 14.85 19.89 6.24
N GLY A 89 14.20 20.91 5.65
CA GLY A 89 14.39 21.26 4.23
C GLY A 89 15.84 21.63 3.87
N LEU A 90 16.58 22.26 4.79
CA LEU A 90 18.00 22.59 4.62
C LEU A 90 18.92 21.37 4.75
N PHE A 91 18.60 20.39 5.61
CA PHE A 91 19.35 19.14 5.75
C PHE A 91 18.96 18.05 4.74
N ALA A 92 17.74 18.12 4.17
CA ALA A 92 17.21 17.18 3.17
C ALA A 92 17.53 17.57 1.72
N GLY A 93 18.35 18.61 1.50
CA GLY A 93 18.75 19.05 0.16
C GLY A 93 19.68 18.06 -0.54
N HIS A 94 19.10 17.03 -1.18
CA HIS A 94 19.37 16.49 -2.54
C HIS A 94 18.19 15.57 -2.94
N ALA A 95 17.02 16.17 -3.17
CA ALA A 95 15.94 15.61 -3.97
C ALA A 95 15.23 16.79 -4.65
N GLU A 96 15.24 16.84 -5.98
CA GLU A 96 14.59 17.91 -6.75
C GLU A 96 13.07 17.94 -6.52
N PRO A 97 12.45 19.14 -6.47
CA PRO A 97 11.01 19.27 -6.66
C PRO A 97 10.68 19.45 -8.15
N VAL A 98 9.79 18.58 -8.64
CA VAL A 98 9.08 18.76 -9.91
C VAL A 98 8.13 19.96 -9.80
N ALA A 99 8.14 20.79 -10.83
CA ALA A 99 7.49 22.08 -10.94
C ALA A 99 5.97 22.09 -10.62
N ALA A 100 5.55 23.12 -9.90
CA ALA A 100 4.23 23.74 -10.04
C ALA A 100 4.36 25.27 -9.92
N VAL A 101 3.65 25.95 -10.82
CA VAL A 101 3.76 27.36 -11.21
C VAL A 101 3.18 28.32 -10.16
N GLY A 102 3.83 29.47 -9.94
CA GLY A 102 3.11 30.74 -9.71
C GLY A 102 3.66 31.73 -8.69
N THR A 103 4.26 32.80 -9.22
CA THR A 103 4.35 34.20 -8.72
C THR A 103 5.64 34.66 -8.04
N ALA A 104 6.08 35.83 -8.53
CA ALA A 104 7.41 36.43 -8.49
C ALA A 104 7.61 37.42 -7.33
N ALA A 105 8.87 37.61 -6.89
CA ALA A 105 9.51 38.93 -6.74
C ALA A 105 10.98 38.85 -6.24
N ALA A 106 11.87 39.36 -7.09
CA ALA A 106 13.06 40.21 -6.85
C ALA A 106 14.07 39.95 -5.70
N GLY A 107 15.38 39.91 -6.08
CA GLY A 107 16.50 40.29 -5.21
C GLY A 107 17.84 39.63 -5.57
N ALA A 108 18.75 40.37 -6.22
CA ALA A 108 19.98 39.89 -6.85
C ALA A 108 21.25 39.90 -5.97
N ALA A 109 22.23 39.03 -6.32
CA ALA A 109 23.71 39.19 -6.33
C ALA A 109 24.41 37.83 -6.01
N ALA A 110 24.99 37.08 -6.96
CA ALA A 110 26.36 37.20 -7.53
C ALA A 110 27.47 37.24 -6.45
N ALA A 111 28.56 36.47 -6.42
CA ALA A 111 29.19 35.47 -7.29
C ALA A 111 30.37 34.83 -6.52
N ALA A 112 30.78 33.59 -6.81
CA ALA A 112 32.19 33.13 -6.83
C ALA A 112 32.30 31.63 -7.20
N ALA A 113 33.33 31.29 -7.97
CA ALA A 113 33.53 30.05 -8.70
C ALA A 113 34.19 28.90 -7.88
N ILE A 114 33.65 27.68 -8.07
CA ILE A 114 34.24 26.35 -8.41
C ILE A 114 35.81 26.23 -8.41
N PRO A 115 36.46 25.04 -8.13
CA PRO A 115 35.94 23.66 -8.19
C PRO A 115 36.32 22.63 -7.09
N ALA A 116 35.56 21.53 -7.11
CA ALA A 116 35.96 20.13 -6.94
C ALA A 116 36.49 19.65 -5.57
N ARG A 117 35.79 18.67 -4.95
CA ARG A 117 36.21 17.25 -4.89
C ARG A 117 35.22 16.36 -4.10
N GLN A 118 34.56 15.42 -4.81
CA GLN A 118 34.14 14.04 -4.40
C GLN A 118 33.11 13.86 -3.26
N ALA A 119 32.11 12.97 -3.32
CA ALA A 119 31.58 12.06 -4.34
C ALA A 119 30.22 11.53 -3.88
N VAL A 120 29.14 11.82 -4.64
CA VAL A 120 27.93 10.99 -4.66
C VAL A 120 28.23 9.84 -5.61
N GLN A 121 28.15 8.59 -5.13
CA GLN A 121 28.01 7.45 -6.03
C GLN A 121 26.64 7.57 -6.70
N ARG A 122 26.66 8.14 -7.90
CA ARG A 122 25.65 7.96 -8.92
C ARG A 122 25.52 6.45 -9.13
N VAL A 123 24.36 5.87 -8.83
CA VAL A 123 24.02 4.55 -9.38
C VAL A 123 24.08 4.74 -10.88
N ALA A 124 25.08 4.12 -11.50
CA ALA A 124 25.17 4.05 -12.95
C ALA A 124 23.85 3.47 -13.47
N PRO A 125 23.34 3.91 -14.63
CA PRO A 125 22.40 3.07 -15.36
C PRO A 125 23.07 1.70 -15.48
N VAL A 126 22.39 0.66 -15.00
CA VAL A 126 22.82 -0.72 -15.26
C VAL A 126 23.01 -0.80 -16.77
N PRO A 127 24.20 -1.20 -17.26
CA PRO A 127 24.51 -1.11 -18.68
C PRO A 127 23.45 -1.87 -19.49
N THR A 128 22.62 -1.13 -20.21
CA THR A 128 21.74 -1.64 -21.26
C THR A 128 22.64 -2.09 -22.40
N GLY A 129 23.08 -3.34 -22.35
CA GLY A 129 24.00 -3.89 -23.34
C GLY A 129 24.78 -5.13 -22.89
N VAL A 130 24.72 -5.52 -21.61
CA VAL A 130 25.27 -6.82 -21.19
C VAL A 130 24.22 -7.88 -21.49
N SER A 131 24.55 -8.79 -22.41
CA SER A 131 23.78 -10.03 -22.59
C SER A 131 23.88 -10.83 -21.28
N HIS A 132 22.77 -10.95 -20.57
CA HIS A 132 22.68 -11.82 -19.39
C HIS A 132 22.19 -13.20 -19.86
N PRO A 133 22.66 -14.30 -19.24
CA PRO A 133 22.12 -15.63 -19.54
C PRO A 133 20.61 -15.66 -19.25
N GLY A 134 19.89 -16.50 -20.01
CA GLY A 134 18.44 -16.57 -19.95
C GLY A 134 17.73 -15.64 -20.92
N LYS A 135 16.44 -15.37 -20.68
CA LYS A 135 15.58 -14.57 -21.55
C LYS A 135 15.03 -13.38 -20.79
N GLN A 136 15.06 -12.18 -21.36
CA GLN A 136 14.42 -11.03 -20.73
C GLN A 136 12.89 -11.25 -20.65
N PRO A 137 12.25 -11.13 -19.46
CA PRO A 137 10.81 -11.22 -19.35
C PRO A 137 10.14 -10.09 -20.16
N PRO A 138 8.98 -10.34 -20.80
CA PRO A 138 8.23 -9.27 -21.43
C PRO A 138 7.83 -8.24 -20.37
N ALA A 139 8.23 -6.98 -20.57
CA ALA A 139 7.77 -5.87 -19.73
C ALA A 139 6.28 -5.63 -19.99
N LEU A 140 5.42 -6.29 -19.22
CA LEU A 140 3.98 -6.05 -19.26
C LEU A 140 3.71 -4.77 -18.48
N ALA A 141 3.47 -3.67 -19.19
CA ALA A 141 3.10 -2.40 -18.60
C ALA A 141 1.80 -2.56 -17.78
N SER A 142 1.90 -2.48 -16.45
CA SER A 142 0.74 -2.17 -15.62
C SER A 142 0.30 -0.73 -15.92
N LYS A 143 -1.00 -0.53 -16.17
CA LYS A 143 -1.52 0.78 -16.59
C LYS A 143 -1.63 1.79 -15.45
N ASP A 144 -1.46 1.38 -14.18
CA ASP A 144 -1.56 2.29 -13.05
C ASP A 144 -0.64 1.89 -11.87
N PRO A 145 0.22 2.78 -11.34
CA PRO A 145 0.99 2.54 -10.11
C PRO A 145 0.15 2.32 -8.84
N ALA A 146 -1.14 2.68 -8.87
CA ALA A 146 -2.05 2.52 -7.74
C ALA A 146 -2.38 1.06 -7.40
N ASP A 147 -2.25 0.14 -8.37
CA ASP A 147 -2.59 -1.29 -8.23
C ASP A 147 -1.34 -2.18 -8.07
N LYS A 148 -0.32 -1.69 -7.36
CA LYS A 148 0.92 -2.45 -7.09
C LYS A 148 0.77 -3.38 -5.88
N ASP A 149 1.33 -4.58 -5.99
CA ASP A 149 1.48 -5.50 -4.87
C ASP A 149 2.68 -5.09 -4.00
N ASP A 150 2.63 -5.47 -2.72
CA ASP A 150 3.80 -5.40 -1.83
C ASP A 150 4.71 -6.60 -2.12
N LEU A 151 5.70 -6.41 -2.99
CA LEU A 151 6.61 -7.48 -3.43
C LEU A 151 7.49 -7.99 -2.28
N LYS A 152 7.63 -7.23 -1.18
CA LYS A 152 8.38 -7.68 0.01
C LYS A 152 7.70 -8.84 0.74
N LEU A 153 6.45 -9.15 0.42
CA LEU A 153 5.79 -10.38 0.86
C LEU A 153 6.41 -11.65 0.28
N ILE A 154 7.29 -11.55 -0.72
CA ILE A 154 8.13 -12.65 -1.21
C ILE A 154 9.46 -12.63 -0.47
N LYS A 155 9.82 -13.75 0.16
CA LYS A 155 11.11 -13.92 0.84
C LYS A 155 12.26 -13.69 -0.14
N GLY A 156 13.21 -12.83 0.25
CA GLY A 156 14.35 -12.45 -0.58
C GLY A 156 14.15 -11.16 -1.39
N ILE A 157 12.93 -10.63 -1.46
CA ILE A 157 12.66 -9.29 -1.99
C ILE A 157 12.65 -8.28 -0.83
N GLY A 158 13.76 -7.55 -0.67
CA GLY A 158 13.81 -6.40 0.24
C GLY A 158 13.41 -5.09 -0.44
N PRO A 159 13.30 -3.97 0.29
CA PRO A 159 12.90 -2.67 -0.26
C PRO A 159 13.73 -2.22 -1.48
N ARG A 160 15.04 -2.51 -1.48
CA ARG A 160 15.92 -2.22 -2.63
C ARG A 160 15.56 -3.05 -3.86
N ASN A 161 15.28 -4.34 -3.69
CA ASN A 161 14.94 -5.23 -4.80
C ASN A 161 13.55 -4.88 -5.34
N GLU A 162 12.59 -4.59 -4.46
CA GLU A 162 11.27 -4.08 -4.84
C GLU A 162 11.38 -2.77 -5.64
N ALA A 163 12.23 -1.83 -5.22
CA ALA A 163 12.45 -0.59 -5.98
C ALA A 163 13.02 -0.85 -7.39
N ILE A 164 13.97 -1.79 -7.52
CA ILE A 164 14.52 -2.18 -8.84
C ILE A 164 13.44 -2.84 -9.70
N LEU A 165 12.70 -3.81 -9.16
CA LEU A 165 11.59 -4.47 -9.86
C LEU A 165 10.54 -3.46 -10.33
N ASN A 166 10.19 -2.51 -9.46
CA ASN A 166 9.24 -1.45 -9.79
C ASN A 166 9.75 -0.54 -10.90
N GLY A 167 11.06 -0.19 -10.88
CA GLY A 167 11.71 0.56 -11.95
C GLY A 167 11.75 -0.20 -13.29
N LEU A 168 11.73 -1.53 -13.26
CA LEU A 168 11.64 -2.41 -14.43
C LEU A 168 10.19 -2.68 -14.87
N GLY A 169 9.20 -2.09 -14.21
CA GLY A 169 7.77 -2.27 -14.53
C GLY A 169 7.15 -3.55 -13.95
N ILE A 170 7.84 -4.24 -13.04
CA ILE A 170 7.33 -5.43 -12.34
C ILE A 170 6.73 -4.97 -11.01
N HIS A 171 5.40 -4.88 -10.97
CA HIS A 171 4.64 -4.30 -9.85
C HIS A 171 3.76 -5.32 -9.12
N THR A 172 3.55 -6.51 -9.71
CA THR A 172 2.57 -7.48 -9.22
C THR A 172 3.16 -8.87 -9.02
N PHE A 173 2.62 -9.62 -8.06
CA PHE A 173 2.97 -11.04 -7.86
C PHE A 173 2.68 -11.85 -9.12
N ARG A 174 1.63 -11.53 -9.87
CA ARG A 174 1.27 -12.24 -11.10
C ARG A 174 2.38 -12.16 -12.15
N GLN A 175 3.07 -11.02 -12.28
CA GLN A 175 4.18 -10.89 -13.21
C GLN A 175 5.34 -11.82 -12.84
N ILE A 176 5.68 -11.89 -11.55
CA ILE A 176 6.74 -12.79 -11.04
C ILE A 176 6.31 -14.25 -11.16
N ALA A 177 5.05 -14.56 -10.88
CA ALA A 177 4.48 -15.91 -10.99
C ALA A 177 4.46 -16.45 -12.42
N ALA A 178 4.48 -15.56 -13.41
CA ALA A 178 4.47 -15.89 -14.85
C ALA A 178 5.88 -16.09 -15.43
N TRP A 179 6.95 -15.77 -14.70
CA TRP A 179 8.31 -15.96 -15.19
C TRP A 179 8.62 -17.42 -15.48
N THR A 180 9.33 -17.65 -16.57
CA THR A 180 10.01 -18.93 -16.81
C THR A 180 11.31 -19.03 -16.01
N PRO A 181 11.89 -20.23 -15.83
CA PRO A 181 13.20 -20.37 -15.19
C PRO A 181 14.29 -19.54 -15.87
N GLU A 182 14.28 -19.43 -17.20
CA GLU A 182 15.22 -18.63 -17.98
C GLU A 182 15.00 -17.13 -17.78
N GLU A 183 13.75 -16.71 -17.54
CA GLU A 183 13.40 -15.34 -17.23
C GLU A 183 13.81 -14.94 -15.82
N ALA A 184 13.66 -15.85 -14.84
CA ALA A 184 14.17 -15.67 -13.49
C ALA A 184 15.70 -15.60 -13.45
N GLU A 185 16.40 -16.46 -14.20
CA GLU A 185 17.86 -16.43 -14.30
C GLU A 185 18.35 -15.08 -14.84
N TRP A 186 17.75 -14.64 -15.96
CA TRP A 186 18.06 -13.35 -16.56
C TRP A 186 17.84 -12.20 -15.57
N MET A 187 16.71 -12.22 -14.84
CA MET A 187 16.39 -11.21 -13.82
C MET A 187 17.41 -11.21 -12.68
N GLY A 188 17.80 -12.38 -12.17
CA GLY A 188 18.79 -12.50 -11.10
C GLY A 188 20.15 -11.94 -11.53
N HIS A 189 20.56 -12.20 -12.76
CA HIS A 189 21.77 -11.65 -13.35
C HIS A 189 21.68 -10.13 -13.55
N HIS A 190 20.59 -9.65 -14.15
CA HIS A 190 20.36 -8.22 -14.40
C HIS A 190 20.36 -7.38 -13.11
N MET A 191 19.84 -7.94 -12.01
CA MET A 191 19.79 -7.29 -10.70
C MET A 191 21.04 -7.54 -9.84
N ALA A 192 22.08 -8.19 -10.39
CA ALA A 192 23.35 -8.50 -9.74
C ALA A 192 23.27 -9.43 -8.50
N PHE A 193 22.37 -10.41 -8.51
CA PHE A 193 22.27 -11.47 -7.50
C PHE A 193 21.91 -12.85 -8.09
N PRO A 194 22.68 -13.37 -9.05
CA PRO A 194 22.34 -14.63 -9.73
C PRO A 194 22.08 -15.77 -8.75
N GLY A 195 21.06 -16.59 -9.03
CA GLY A 195 20.68 -17.76 -8.23
C GLY A 195 19.81 -17.46 -7.00
N ARG A 196 19.57 -16.19 -6.63
CA ARG A 196 18.71 -15.87 -5.46
C ARG A 196 17.23 -16.08 -5.75
N ILE A 197 16.76 -15.76 -6.96
CA ILE A 197 15.34 -15.86 -7.32
C ILE A 197 14.89 -17.33 -7.26
N GLU A 198 15.76 -18.23 -7.68
CA GLU A 198 15.59 -19.68 -7.72
C GLU A 198 15.76 -20.29 -6.32
N ARG A 199 16.84 -19.93 -5.61
CA ARG A 199 17.10 -20.45 -4.26
C ARG A 199 15.99 -20.08 -3.28
N GLU A 200 15.49 -18.85 -3.36
CA GLU A 200 14.39 -18.38 -2.50
C GLU A 200 13.01 -18.59 -3.15
N LEU A 201 12.90 -19.33 -4.27
CA LEU A 201 11.63 -19.70 -4.90
C LEU A 201 10.65 -18.53 -5.12
N TRP A 202 11.11 -17.41 -5.67
CA TRP A 202 10.26 -16.22 -5.85
C TRP A 202 9.02 -16.52 -6.70
N ILE A 203 9.17 -17.28 -7.78
CA ILE A 203 8.06 -17.66 -8.68
C ILE A 203 6.99 -18.43 -7.90
N ASP A 204 7.39 -19.41 -7.09
CA ASP A 204 6.48 -20.27 -6.33
C ASP A 204 5.74 -19.49 -5.24
N GLN A 205 6.47 -18.63 -4.50
CA GLN A 205 5.85 -17.72 -3.53
C GLN A 205 4.87 -16.75 -4.20
N ALA A 206 5.25 -16.19 -5.35
CA ALA A 206 4.40 -15.28 -6.10
C ALA A 206 3.11 -15.97 -6.61
N LYS A 207 3.17 -17.26 -6.98
CA LYS A 207 1.96 -18.04 -7.32
C LYS A 207 1.01 -18.17 -6.13
N VAL A 208 1.54 -18.46 -4.93
CA VAL A 208 0.73 -18.52 -3.70
C VAL A 208 0.07 -17.18 -3.42
N LEU A 209 0.83 -16.08 -3.46
CA LEU A 209 0.33 -14.74 -3.16
C LEU A 209 -0.66 -14.24 -4.21
N SER A 210 -0.40 -14.51 -5.50
CA SER A 210 -1.35 -14.19 -6.58
C SER A 210 -2.68 -14.91 -6.39
N ALA A 211 -2.66 -16.12 -5.85
CA ALA A 211 -3.85 -16.90 -5.52
C ALA A 211 -4.54 -16.48 -4.22
N GLY A 212 -4.17 -15.33 -3.62
CA GLY A 212 -4.71 -14.88 -2.33
C GLY A 212 -4.28 -15.73 -1.14
N GLY A 213 -3.33 -16.65 -1.31
CA GLY A 213 -2.73 -17.42 -0.24
C GLY A 213 -1.65 -16.64 0.51
N GLU A 214 -1.08 -17.26 1.55
CA GLU A 214 0.02 -16.68 2.31
C GLU A 214 1.16 -17.67 2.50
N THR A 215 2.38 -17.19 2.28
CA THR A 215 3.62 -17.86 2.71
C THR A 215 3.92 -17.55 4.17
N GLU A 216 4.75 -18.37 4.82
CA GLU A 216 5.21 -18.10 6.18
C GLU A 216 5.88 -16.74 6.33
N HIS A 217 6.72 -16.38 5.36
CA HIS A 217 7.35 -15.06 5.29
C HIS A 217 6.31 -13.94 5.13
N SER A 218 5.34 -14.08 4.23
CA SER A 218 4.30 -13.06 4.04
C SER A 218 3.44 -12.84 5.29
N ARG A 219 3.13 -13.91 6.05
CA ARG A 219 2.44 -13.82 7.34
C ARG A 219 3.27 -13.06 8.36
N ALA A 220 4.56 -13.38 8.47
CA ALA A 220 5.46 -12.70 9.38
C ALA A 220 5.56 -11.20 9.06
N VAL A 221 5.73 -10.84 7.78
CA VAL A 221 5.80 -9.44 7.34
C VAL A 221 4.50 -8.69 7.64
N ARG A 222 3.33 -9.29 7.34
CA ARG A 222 2.02 -8.69 7.65
C ARG A 222 1.78 -8.51 9.14
N ALA A 223 2.28 -9.43 9.96
CA ALA A 223 2.24 -9.34 11.41
C ALA A 223 3.25 -8.32 12.00
N GLY A 224 4.06 -7.67 11.17
CA GLY A 224 5.11 -6.75 11.62
C GLY A 224 6.28 -7.44 12.31
N LEU A 225 6.41 -8.76 12.14
CA LEU A 225 7.55 -9.52 12.64
C LEU A 225 8.77 -9.30 11.73
N PRO A 226 10.00 -9.32 12.28
CA PRO A 226 11.20 -9.21 11.47
C PRO A 226 11.26 -10.37 10.49
N ALA A 227 11.42 -10.04 9.21
CA ALA A 227 11.67 -11.03 8.17
C ALA A 227 12.98 -11.79 8.46
N SER A 228 12.95 -13.12 8.35
CA SER A 228 14.15 -13.93 8.50
C SER A 228 15.06 -13.76 7.28
N ASP A 229 16.28 -13.26 7.49
CA ASP A 229 17.31 -13.14 6.45
C ASP A 229 17.95 -14.48 6.06
N LYS A 230 17.69 -15.55 6.82
CA LYS A 230 18.21 -16.88 6.50
C LYS A 230 17.61 -17.36 5.18
N PRO A 231 18.42 -17.94 4.27
CA PRO A 231 17.89 -18.59 3.08
C PRO A 231 16.84 -19.66 3.44
N MET A 232 15.87 -19.87 2.55
CA MET A 232 14.92 -20.96 2.70
C MET A 232 15.65 -22.31 2.80
N ASP A 233 15.32 -23.11 3.81
CA ASP A 233 15.90 -24.44 3.96
C ASP A 233 15.16 -25.49 3.12
N HIS A 234 15.71 -26.70 3.04
CA HIS A 234 15.13 -27.77 2.21
C HIS A 234 13.73 -28.19 2.67
N THR A 235 13.44 -28.09 3.98
CA THR A 235 12.14 -28.44 4.54
C THR A 235 11.09 -27.39 4.17
N ASP A 236 11.43 -26.11 4.28
CA ASP A 236 10.59 -25.00 3.85
C ASP A 236 10.29 -25.06 2.35
N ILE A 237 11.32 -25.35 1.55
CA ILE A 237 11.20 -25.52 0.09
C ILE A 237 10.23 -26.66 -0.25
N ALA A 238 10.38 -27.83 0.38
CA ALA A 238 9.52 -28.98 0.14
C ALA A 238 8.07 -28.69 0.55
N LYS A 239 7.87 -28.02 1.69
CA LYS A 239 6.56 -27.61 2.18
C LYS A 239 5.89 -26.60 1.24
N LEU A 240 6.62 -25.59 0.76
CA LEU A 240 6.10 -24.62 -0.20
C LEU A 240 5.68 -25.31 -1.50
N LYS A 241 6.55 -26.14 -2.07
CA LYS A 241 6.30 -26.83 -3.36
C LYS A 241 5.13 -27.79 -3.30
N SER A 242 5.00 -28.54 -2.20
CA SER A 242 3.87 -29.46 -2.00
C SER A 242 2.52 -28.74 -1.83
N GLY A 243 2.54 -27.50 -1.34
CA GLY A 243 1.35 -26.65 -1.13
C GLY A 243 1.02 -25.71 -2.30
N LEU A 244 1.72 -25.82 -3.44
CA LEU A 244 1.52 -24.89 -4.55
C LEU A 244 0.08 -24.94 -5.09
N PRO A 245 -0.55 -23.76 -5.33
CA PRO A 245 -1.85 -23.73 -5.99
C PRO A 245 -1.72 -24.30 -7.39
N GLN A 246 -2.65 -25.18 -7.76
CA GLN A 246 -2.84 -25.54 -9.15
C GLN A 246 -3.58 -24.38 -9.81
N VAL A 247 -2.84 -23.63 -10.62
CA VAL A 247 -3.34 -22.44 -11.30
C VAL A 247 -4.38 -22.87 -12.33
N LEU A 248 -5.52 -22.20 -12.34
CA LEU A 248 -6.48 -22.33 -13.42
C LEU A 248 -5.89 -21.64 -14.65
N ASP A 249 -5.80 -22.39 -15.75
CA ASP A 249 -5.36 -21.87 -17.04
C ASP A 249 -6.21 -20.68 -17.49
N ARG A 250 -5.80 -20.07 -18.61
CA ARG A 250 -6.62 -19.05 -19.26
C ARG A 250 -8.03 -19.60 -19.52
N VAL A 251 -9.02 -18.71 -19.44
CA VAL A 251 -10.41 -19.06 -19.70
C VAL A 251 -10.80 -18.61 -21.12
N GLU A 252 -11.58 -19.42 -21.82
CA GLU A 252 -12.14 -19.06 -23.13
C GLU A 252 -12.91 -17.73 -23.05
N GLY A 253 -12.54 -16.76 -23.89
CA GLY A 253 -13.19 -15.45 -23.93
C GLY A 253 -12.78 -14.48 -22.82
N GLU A 254 -11.72 -14.76 -22.06
CA GLU A 254 -11.21 -13.88 -20.98
C GLU A 254 -10.97 -12.43 -21.46
N ASP A 255 -10.52 -12.24 -22.70
CA ASP A 255 -10.22 -10.92 -23.28
C ASP A 255 -11.45 -10.07 -23.61
N ARG A 256 -12.66 -10.65 -23.55
CA ARG A 256 -13.90 -9.93 -23.88
C ARG A 256 -14.41 -9.05 -22.73
N HIS A 257 -13.80 -9.19 -21.55
CA HIS A 257 -14.19 -8.48 -20.34
C HIS A 257 -13.18 -7.36 -20.04
N GLU A 258 -13.69 -6.21 -19.61
CA GLU A 258 -12.87 -5.07 -19.25
C GLU A 258 -12.04 -5.37 -17.99
N GLY A 259 -10.80 -4.90 -17.94
CA GLY A 259 -9.89 -5.20 -16.83
C GLY A 259 -9.15 -6.53 -17.01
N ARG A 260 -8.82 -7.21 -15.91
CA ARG A 260 -8.02 -8.43 -15.92
C ARG A 260 -8.58 -9.46 -14.95
N ARG A 261 -8.73 -10.71 -15.42
CA ARG A 261 -9.19 -11.81 -14.56
C ARG A 261 -8.29 -11.98 -13.34
N PRO A 262 -8.86 -12.14 -12.13
CA PRO A 262 -8.09 -12.52 -10.95
C PRO A 262 -7.44 -13.90 -11.13
N PHE A 263 -6.43 -14.19 -10.32
CA PHE A 263 -5.82 -15.51 -10.33
C PHE A 263 -6.80 -16.57 -9.80
N GLY A 264 -7.08 -17.58 -10.62
CA GLY A 264 -7.94 -18.70 -10.29
C GLY A 264 -7.14 -19.94 -9.91
N MET A 265 -7.66 -20.76 -9.01
CA MET A 265 -7.14 -22.09 -8.69
C MET A 265 -8.10 -23.18 -9.19
N THR A 266 -7.59 -24.33 -9.65
CA THR A 266 -8.45 -25.45 -10.10
C THR A 266 -9.24 -26.09 -8.95
N LYS A 267 -8.77 -25.95 -7.70
CA LYS A 267 -9.39 -26.47 -6.48
C LYS A 267 -9.06 -25.57 -5.29
N PRO A 268 -9.87 -25.58 -4.21
CA PRO A 268 -9.53 -24.88 -2.99
C PRO A 268 -8.26 -25.44 -2.37
N GLN A 269 -7.43 -24.55 -1.81
CA GLN A 269 -6.40 -24.95 -0.86
C GLN A 269 -7.04 -25.15 0.52
N GLY A 270 -7.12 -26.39 0.97
CA GLY A 270 -7.82 -26.72 2.21
C GLY A 270 -9.34 -26.71 2.03
N ILE A 271 -10.07 -26.16 3.02
CA ILE A 271 -11.53 -26.08 3.00
C ILE A 271 -11.91 -24.74 2.37
N ALA A 272 -12.76 -24.75 1.34
CA ALA A 272 -13.29 -23.52 0.74
C ALA A 272 -14.06 -22.66 1.76
N ASP A 273 -14.09 -21.36 1.52
CA ASP A 273 -14.94 -20.44 2.25
C ASP A 273 -16.37 -20.46 1.71
N ASP A 274 -17.32 -20.04 2.55
CA ASP A 274 -18.69 -19.78 2.10
C ASP A 274 -18.79 -18.36 1.56
N LEU A 275 -18.61 -18.19 0.24
CA LEU A 275 -18.61 -16.87 -0.38
C LEU A 275 -19.97 -16.17 -0.24
N LYS A 276 -21.05 -16.90 0.03
CA LYS A 276 -22.38 -16.34 0.28
C LYS A 276 -22.46 -15.50 1.56
N LEU A 277 -21.43 -15.54 2.42
CA LEU A 277 -21.29 -14.63 3.57
C LEU A 277 -20.95 -13.18 3.18
N ILE A 278 -20.61 -12.92 1.91
CA ILE A 278 -20.44 -11.57 1.37
C ILE A 278 -21.78 -11.11 0.78
N ASN A 279 -22.25 -9.93 1.21
CA ASN A 279 -23.50 -9.36 0.70
C ASN A 279 -23.47 -9.25 -0.82
N GLY A 280 -24.47 -9.87 -1.47
CA GLY A 280 -24.66 -9.87 -2.91
C GLY A 280 -24.06 -11.04 -3.69
N ILE A 281 -23.26 -11.87 -3.03
CA ILE A 281 -22.90 -13.20 -3.51
C ILE A 281 -24.00 -14.18 -3.09
N GLY A 282 -24.85 -14.58 -4.04
CA GLY A 282 -25.78 -15.70 -3.85
C GLY A 282 -25.23 -16.99 -4.45
N ARG A 283 -25.98 -18.09 -4.29
CA ARG A 283 -25.61 -19.44 -4.77
C ARG A 283 -25.14 -19.51 -6.23
N GLN A 284 -25.74 -18.74 -7.13
CA GLN A 284 -25.35 -18.71 -8.54
C GLN A 284 -24.03 -17.96 -8.78
N ASN A 285 -23.79 -16.88 -8.04
CA ASN A 285 -22.55 -16.10 -8.19
C ASN A 285 -21.38 -16.85 -7.55
N GLU A 286 -21.57 -17.45 -6.38
CA GLU A 286 -20.59 -18.34 -5.75
C GLU A 286 -20.18 -19.47 -6.71
N ALA A 287 -21.15 -20.13 -7.32
CA ALA A 287 -20.92 -21.17 -8.32
C ALA A 287 -20.05 -20.73 -9.51
N ARG A 288 -20.28 -19.51 -10.02
CA ARG A 288 -19.48 -18.93 -11.11
C ARG A 288 -18.09 -18.52 -10.65
N LEU A 289 -17.97 -17.96 -9.45
CA LEU A 289 -16.68 -17.61 -8.83
C LEU A 289 -15.82 -18.86 -8.59
N HIS A 290 -16.43 -19.94 -8.11
CA HIS A 290 -15.75 -21.24 -7.97
C HIS A 290 -15.31 -21.80 -9.32
N GLY A 291 -16.14 -21.62 -10.36
CA GLY A 291 -15.76 -21.95 -11.74
C GLY A 291 -14.52 -21.18 -12.23
N LEU A 292 -14.37 -19.92 -11.80
CA LEU A 292 -13.19 -19.09 -12.06
C LEU A 292 -12.01 -19.41 -11.13
N GLY A 293 -12.16 -20.38 -10.23
CA GLY A 293 -11.14 -20.77 -9.28
C GLY A 293 -10.98 -19.83 -8.08
N ILE A 294 -12.03 -19.08 -7.75
CA ILE A 294 -12.11 -18.23 -6.56
C ILE A 294 -12.86 -19.02 -5.49
N TRP A 295 -12.16 -19.43 -4.44
CA TRP A 295 -12.66 -20.33 -3.41
C TRP A 295 -12.65 -19.72 -2.00
N HIS A 296 -11.83 -18.69 -1.80
CA HIS A 296 -11.53 -18.12 -0.49
C HIS A 296 -11.83 -16.63 -0.43
N PHE A 297 -12.19 -16.13 0.75
CA PHE A 297 -12.35 -14.69 0.99
C PHE A 297 -11.06 -13.93 0.72
N SER A 298 -9.90 -14.53 1.03
CA SER A 298 -8.59 -13.90 0.81
C SER A 298 -8.31 -13.59 -0.66
N GLN A 299 -8.85 -14.38 -1.59
CA GLN A 299 -8.76 -14.10 -3.03
C GLN A 299 -9.54 -12.85 -3.40
N ILE A 300 -10.78 -12.73 -2.92
CA ILE A 300 -11.63 -11.55 -3.17
C ILE A 300 -11.04 -10.30 -2.49
N ALA A 301 -10.50 -10.46 -1.28
CA ALA A 301 -9.84 -9.37 -0.54
C ALA A 301 -8.56 -8.85 -1.23
N ALA A 302 -7.97 -9.64 -2.12
CA ALA A 302 -6.77 -9.26 -2.89
C ALA A 302 -7.10 -8.59 -4.24
N TRP A 303 -8.38 -8.48 -4.62
CA TRP A 303 -8.73 -7.87 -5.90
C TRP A 303 -8.40 -6.38 -5.94
N ASN A 304 -7.80 -5.97 -7.05
CA ASN A 304 -7.58 -4.58 -7.44
C ASN A 304 -8.67 -4.08 -8.40
N ARG A 305 -8.52 -2.86 -8.94
CA ARG A 305 -9.54 -2.28 -9.82
C ARG A 305 -9.77 -3.12 -11.09
N ASP A 306 -8.69 -3.52 -11.76
CA ASP A 306 -8.75 -4.38 -12.95
C ASP A 306 -9.49 -5.69 -12.69
N ASN A 307 -9.30 -6.29 -11.51
CA ASN A 307 -9.99 -7.52 -11.10
C ASN A 307 -11.48 -7.31 -10.86
N ILE A 308 -11.84 -6.22 -10.20
CA ILE A 308 -13.23 -5.84 -9.92
C ILE A 308 -13.98 -5.59 -11.22
N ASP A 309 -13.39 -4.85 -12.15
CA ASP A 309 -14.01 -4.53 -13.44
C ASP A 309 -14.21 -5.82 -14.27
N TRP A 310 -13.22 -6.70 -14.28
CA TRP A 310 -13.30 -7.97 -15.01
C TRP A 310 -14.37 -8.89 -14.45
N ILE A 311 -14.41 -9.09 -13.12
CA ILE A 311 -15.41 -9.94 -12.49
C ILE A 311 -16.81 -9.34 -12.63
N GLY A 312 -16.94 -8.01 -12.48
CA GLY A 312 -18.21 -7.32 -12.66
C GLY A 312 -18.75 -7.46 -14.08
N SER A 313 -17.88 -7.35 -15.10
CA SER A 313 -18.22 -7.60 -16.50
C SER A 313 -18.58 -9.07 -16.73
N TYR A 314 -17.75 -10.01 -16.27
CA TYR A 314 -17.96 -11.46 -16.44
C TYR A 314 -19.27 -11.94 -15.83
N LEU A 315 -19.62 -11.46 -14.64
CA LEU A 315 -20.85 -11.84 -13.96
C LEU A 315 -22.08 -11.04 -14.42
N ALA A 316 -21.92 -10.12 -15.40
CA ALA A 316 -22.94 -9.26 -15.98
C ALA A 316 -23.60 -8.28 -14.99
N PHE A 317 -22.81 -7.68 -14.09
CA PHE A 317 -23.27 -6.65 -13.15
C PHE A 317 -22.19 -5.58 -12.85
N PRO A 318 -21.71 -4.83 -13.85
CA PRO A 318 -20.65 -3.84 -13.64
C PRO A 318 -20.96 -2.87 -12.49
N GLY A 319 -19.95 -2.64 -11.64
CA GLY A 319 -20.00 -1.76 -10.47
C GLY A 319 -20.75 -2.30 -9.24
N ARG A 320 -21.37 -3.48 -9.28
CA ARG A 320 -22.06 -4.04 -8.10
C ARG A 320 -21.10 -4.39 -6.98
N ILE A 321 -19.93 -4.93 -7.32
CA ILE A 321 -18.88 -5.34 -6.37
C ILE A 321 -18.44 -4.17 -5.50
N ASP A 322 -18.30 -2.98 -6.09
CA ASP A 322 -17.98 -1.74 -5.37
C ASP A 322 -19.16 -1.26 -4.51
N ARG A 323 -20.37 -1.18 -5.08
CA ARG A 323 -21.57 -0.71 -4.35
C ARG A 323 -21.88 -1.55 -3.12
N GLU A 324 -21.65 -2.86 -3.22
CA GLU A 324 -21.86 -3.81 -2.14
C GLU A 324 -20.58 -4.08 -1.33
N LYS A 325 -19.46 -3.43 -1.66
CA LYS A 325 -18.19 -3.51 -0.91
C LYS A 325 -17.70 -4.95 -0.70
N TRP A 326 -17.71 -5.77 -1.75
CA TRP A 326 -17.31 -7.18 -1.63
C TRP A 326 -15.88 -7.33 -1.10
N VAL A 327 -14.94 -6.54 -1.61
CA VAL A 327 -13.52 -6.60 -1.21
C VAL A 327 -13.33 -6.27 0.26
N ASP A 328 -14.04 -5.26 0.78
CA ASP A 328 -13.96 -4.88 2.20
C ASP A 328 -14.53 -5.97 3.10
N GLN A 329 -15.70 -6.52 2.75
CA GLN A 329 -16.30 -7.63 3.49
C GLN A 329 -15.41 -8.87 3.48
N ALA A 330 -14.87 -9.23 2.31
CA ALA A 330 -13.94 -10.34 2.16
C ALA A 330 -12.69 -10.15 3.01
N ARG A 331 -12.17 -8.92 3.12
CA ARG A 331 -11.01 -8.62 3.99
C ARG A 331 -11.33 -8.84 5.46
N VAL A 332 -12.52 -8.48 5.92
CA VAL A 332 -12.96 -8.74 7.30
C VAL A 332 -13.06 -10.25 7.55
N LEU A 333 -13.72 -10.98 6.64
CA LEU A 333 -13.94 -12.41 6.78
C LEU A 333 -12.64 -13.23 6.68
N ALA A 334 -11.73 -12.86 5.76
CA ALA A 334 -10.43 -13.51 5.60
C ALA A 334 -9.54 -13.37 6.85
N ASN A 335 -9.72 -12.31 7.63
CA ASN A 335 -9.01 -12.10 8.90
C ASN A 335 -9.72 -12.74 10.11
N GLY A 336 -10.71 -13.61 9.86
CA GLY A 336 -11.51 -14.27 10.91
C GLY A 336 -12.54 -13.38 11.59
N GLY A 337 -12.74 -12.16 11.08
CA GLY A 337 -13.81 -11.26 11.53
C GLY A 337 -15.18 -11.70 11.00
N THR A 338 -16.20 -10.94 11.35
CA THR A 338 -17.57 -11.14 10.83
C THR A 338 -18.19 -9.82 10.43
N THR A 339 -19.10 -9.85 9.46
CA THR A 339 -19.88 -8.68 9.03
C THR A 339 -21.31 -8.82 9.53
N GLU A 340 -22.04 -7.71 9.64
CA GLU A 340 -23.46 -7.74 10.03
C GLU A 340 -24.27 -8.66 9.09
N PHE A 341 -23.97 -8.61 7.78
CA PHE A 341 -24.60 -9.49 6.80
C PHE A 341 -24.26 -10.96 7.04
N ALA A 342 -22.98 -11.30 7.24
CA ALA A 342 -22.56 -12.67 7.53
C ALA A 342 -23.24 -13.22 8.80
N GLU A 343 -23.41 -12.41 9.83
CA GLU A 343 -24.16 -12.80 11.03
C GLU A 343 -25.64 -13.08 10.74
N ARG A 344 -26.29 -12.29 9.89
CA ARG A 344 -27.67 -12.55 9.44
C ARG A 344 -27.79 -13.86 8.67
N VAL A 345 -26.83 -14.15 7.79
CA VAL A 345 -26.77 -15.43 7.04
C VAL A 345 -26.62 -16.60 8.01
N LYS A 346 -25.69 -16.52 8.97
CA LYS A 346 -25.49 -17.57 10.00
C LYS A 346 -26.73 -17.82 10.87
N ARG A 347 -27.57 -16.79 11.08
CA ARG A 347 -28.88 -16.92 11.77
C ARG A 347 -30.01 -17.46 10.88
N GLY A 348 -29.74 -17.70 9.59
CA GLY A 348 -30.75 -18.18 8.63
C GLY A 348 -31.72 -17.10 8.14
N GLU A 349 -31.41 -15.81 8.35
CA GLU A 349 -32.31 -14.70 7.99
C GLU A 349 -32.23 -14.30 6.50
N VAL A 350 -31.35 -14.96 5.73
CA VAL A 350 -31.08 -14.63 4.33
C VAL A 350 -31.17 -15.90 3.49
N ALA A 351 -32.39 -16.22 3.02
CA ALA A 351 -32.67 -17.43 2.24
C ALA A 351 -31.81 -17.57 0.98
N SER A 352 -31.44 -16.46 0.33
CA SER A 352 -30.59 -16.47 -0.87
C SER A 352 -29.14 -16.93 -0.62
N SER A 353 -28.72 -16.94 0.64
CA SER A 353 -27.36 -17.23 1.11
C SER A 353 -27.32 -18.44 2.04
N GLU A 354 -28.39 -19.25 2.08
CA GLU A 354 -28.44 -20.46 2.89
C GLU A 354 -27.28 -21.41 2.51
N ASP A 355 -26.55 -21.87 3.52
CA ASP A 355 -25.49 -22.86 3.33
C ASP A 355 -26.09 -24.27 3.31
N ASP A 356 -25.95 -24.95 2.17
CA ASP A 356 -26.33 -26.35 2.01
C ASP A 356 -25.25 -27.33 2.53
N GLY A 357 -24.24 -26.81 3.24
CA GLY A 357 -23.09 -27.53 3.76
C GLY A 357 -22.03 -27.85 2.71
N SER A 358 -22.29 -27.55 1.43
CA SER A 358 -21.31 -27.75 0.35
C SER A 358 -20.41 -26.54 0.16
N LYS A 359 -20.76 -25.39 0.73
CA LYS A 359 -20.11 -24.10 0.44
C LYS A 359 -20.01 -23.87 -1.08
N GLY A 360 -21.08 -24.16 -1.81
CA GLY A 360 -21.15 -23.98 -3.26
C GLY A 360 -20.35 -24.97 -4.11
N GLN A 361 -19.59 -25.90 -3.52
CA GLN A 361 -18.76 -26.86 -4.26
C GLN A 361 -19.59 -27.87 -5.07
N ASN A 362 -20.86 -28.10 -4.69
CA ASN A 362 -21.77 -28.97 -5.43
C ASN A 362 -22.42 -28.28 -6.64
N ASN A 363 -22.22 -26.97 -6.83
CA ASN A 363 -22.90 -26.16 -7.85
C ASN A 363 -21.92 -25.44 -8.79
N ILE A 364 -20.69 -25.91 -8.95
CA ILE A 364 -19.65 -25.21 -9.73
C ILE A 364 -20.06 -25.11 -11.21
N VAL A 365 -20.02 -23.89 -11.75
CA VAL A 365 -20.17 -23.68 -13.20
C VAL A 365 -18.87 -24.07 -13.88
N ARG A 366 -18.90 -25.11 -14.72
CA ARG A 366 -17.73 -25.49 -15.51
C ARG A 366 -17.46 -24.43 -16.57
N ILE A 367 -16.28 -23.85 -16.49
CA ILE A 367 -15.77 -22.91 -17.49
C ILE A 367 -14.90 -23.69 -18.46
N LYS A 368 -15.04 -23.42 -19.76
CA LYS A 368 -14.15 -24.03 -20.76
C LYS A 368 -12.78 -23.33 -20.71
N PRO A 369 -11.67 -24.09 -20.65
CA PRO A 369 -10.33 -23.51 -20.78
C PRO A 369 -10.14 -22.86 -22.15
#